data_AF-A0AAV8F5P0-F1
#
_entry.id   AF-A0AAV8F5P0-F1
#
_cell.length_a   1.000
_cell.length_b   1.000
_cell.length_c   1.000
_cell.angle_alpha   90.00
_cell.angle_beta   90.00
_cell.angle_gamma   90.00
#
_symmetry.space_group_name_H-M   'P 1'
#
loop_
_entity.id
_entity.type
_entity.pdbx_description
1 polymer ?
#
loop_
_entity_poly.entity_id
_entity_poly.type
_entity_poly.pdbx_seq_one_letter_code
_entity_poly.pdbx_strand_id
1 'polypeptide(L)'
;MLSASLSVALLFPHLVLTLLQLQPSAGNFVSSICSPTDKYTNGSTFEFNLVHLIDYLYRDATTNGGFSTLSSGNWPDEAYGLIMCYDEYTVEDCISCLRNTTSLEASEICPRSKTAVIYYDQCFLRYSDKNFFSQVNSHDHYCSYDTISPPIDDASMKFVINFISNLSAEASQKPRMAALKMMVKGTISASVQCTRDLTPQGCRKCLQRAIDNDDFSRCSGNMNAAGMRLLYGSCYIKYETSWNLISINNSFQPKQYLTAGRVSSGWLYSTIQWTSFDPSRPI
;
A
#
# COMPACT_ATOMS: atom_id res chain seq x y z
N MET A 1 -34.05 -49.47 12.70
CA MET A 1 -33.92 -48.00 12.78
C MET A 1 -32.62 -47.70 13.50
N LEU A 2 -31.52 -47.42 12.79
CA LEU A 2 -30.25 -46.88 13.31
C LEU A 2 -29.24 -46.85 12.16
N SER A 3 -29.18 -45.77 11.39
CA SER A 3 -28.01 -45.42 10.55
C SER A 3 -28.22 -44.06 9.87
N ALA A 4 -28.14 -42.97 10.62
CA ALA A 4 -28.04 -41.62 10.06
C ALA A 4 -27.40 -40.67 11.07
N SER A 5 -26.14 -40.94 11.47
CA SER A 5 -25.44 -40.03 12.40
C SER A 5 -23.93 -39.90 12.18
N LEU A 6 -23.34 -40.50 11.13
CA LEU A 6 -21.89 -40.41 10.89
C LEU A 6 -21.46 -39.38 9.83
N SER A 7 -22.38 -38.80 9.05
CA SER A 7 -22.03 -37.94 7.90
C SER A 7 -21.84 -36.45 8.24
N VAL A 8 -22.32 -35.99 9.41
CA VAL A 8 -22.24 -34.56 9.79
C VAL A 8 -20.90 -34.21 10.44
N ALA A 9 -20.23 -35.17 11.07
CA ALA A 9 -18.98 -34.95 11.79
C ALA A 9 -17.76 -34.69 10.87
N LEU A 10 -17.83 -35.12 9.60
CA LEU A 10 -16.74 -34.95 8.62
C LEU A 10 -16.79 -33.60 7.87
N LEU A 11 -17.88 -32.85 7.95
CA LEU A 11 -18.01 -31.53 7.31
C LEU A 11 -17.42 -30.39 8.17
N PHE A 12 -17.35 -30.58 9.49
CA PHE A 12 -16.77 -29.61 10.42
C PHE A 12 -15.27 -29.34 10.21
N PRO A 13 -14.38 -30.34 10.03
CA PRO A 13 -12.96 -30.06 9.84
C PRO A 13 -12.65 -29.38 8.49
N HIS A 14 -13.44 -29.64 7.44
CA HIS A 14 -13.28 -28.99 6.13
C HIS A 14 -13.74 -27.52 6.13
N LEU A 15 -14.77 -27.18 6.91
CA LEU A 15 -15.22 -25.81 7.08
C LEU A 15 -14.21 -24.96 7.87
N VAL A 16 -13.54 -25.55 8.87
CA VAL A 16 -12.47 -24.88 9.63
C VAL A 16 -11.21 -24.68 8.79
N LEU A 17 -10.85 -25.65 7.93
CA LEU A 17 -9.67 -25.55 7.05
C LEU A 17 -9.81 -24.47 5.97
N THR A 18 -11.04 -24.23 5.48
CA THR A 18 -11.33 -23.19 4.48
C THR A 18 -11.40 -21.79 5.09
N LEU A 19 -11.79 -21.66 6.37
CA LEU A 19 -11.77 -20.39 7.10
C LEU A 19 -10.34 -19.91 7.44
N LEU A 20 -9.34 -20.80 7.51
CA LEU A 20 -7.95 -20.43 7.78
C LEU A 20 -7.26 -19.67 6.62
N GLN A 21 -7.82 -19.67 5.42
CA GLN A 21 -7.20 -19.05 4.23
C GLN A 21 -7.68 -17.63 3.92
N LEU A 22 -8.62 -17.09 4.71
CA LEU A 22 -9.13 -15.72 4.56
C LEU A 22 -8.69 -14.81 5.70
N GLN A 23 -7.53 -15.07 6.31
CA GLN A 23 -6.92 -14.06 7.16
C GLN A 23 -6.43 -12.92 6.26
N PRO A 24 -6.85 -11.67 6.51
CA PRO A 24 -6.25 -10.50 5.86
C PRO A 24 -4.73 -10.60 6.01
N SER A 25 -3.98 -10.22 4.98
CA SER A 25 -2.54 -10.14 5.15
C SER A 25 -2.27 -9.15 6.29
N ALA A 26 -1.64 -9.64 7.36
CA ALA A 26 -1.21 -8.76 8.44
C ALA A 26 -0.23 -7.75 7.84
N GLY A 27 -0.32 -6.48 8.27
CA GLY A 27 0.67 -5.49 7.89
C GLY A 27 2.02 -5.88 8.46
N ASN A 28 2.89 -6.47 7.65
CA ASN A 28 4.22 -6.86 8.10
C ASN A 28 5.14 -5.64 8.09
N PHE A 29 5.96 -5.52 9.12
CA PHE A 29 7.03 -4.53 9.17
C PHE A 29 8.01 -4.75 8.01
N VAL A 30 8.34 -3.67 7.30
CA VAL A 30 9.28 -3.67 6.16
C VAL A 30 10.58 -2.97 6.55
N SER A 31 10.50 -1.73 7.03
CA SER A 31 11.67 -0.93 7.39
C SER A 31 11.28 0.28 8.23
N SER A 32 12.26 0.93 8.85
CA SER A 32 12.05 2.16 9.60
C SER A 32 13.21 3.13 9.44
N ILE A 33 12.91 4.41 9.60
CA ILE A 33 13.85 5.50 9.74
C ILE A 33 13.50 6.19 11.05
N CYS A 34 14.41 6.13 12.01
CA CYS A 34 14.23 6.71 13.33
C CYS A 34 15.30 7.80 13.56
N SER A 35 14.98 8.83 14.34
CA SER A 35 16.02 9.74 14.83
C SER A 35 17.02 8.99 15.73
N PRO A 36 18.33 9.05 15.42
CA PRO A 36 19.37 8.43 16.25
C PRO A 36 19.69 9.26 17.49
N THR A 37 19.56 10.59 17.41
CA THR A 37 20.02 11.52 18.44
C THR A 37 18.88 12.23 19.17
N ASP A 38 17.77 12.50 18.49
CA ASP A 38 16.62 13.18 19.10
C ASP A 38 15.67 12.15 19.71
N LYS A 39 15.84 11.95 21.01
CA LYS A 39 15.08 10.99 21.81
C LYS A 39 14.21 11.71 22.83
N TYR A 40 13.01 11.22 23.05
CA TYR A 40 12.19 11.65 24.18
C TYR A 40 12.56 10.89 25.46
N THR A 41 12.19 11.46 26.60
CA THR A 41 12.39 10.84 27.91
C THR A 41 11.22 9.91 28.22
N ASN A 42 11.49 8.76 28.83
CA ASN A 42 10.45 7.83 29.27
C ASN A 42 9.52 8.51 30.30
N GLY A 43 8.21 8.39 30.11
CA GLY A 43 7.18 9.08 30.88
C GLY A 43 7.06 10.58 30.58
N SER A 44 7.62 11.07 29.47
CA SER A 44 7.49 12.49 29.09
C SER A 44 6.10 12.82 28.54
N THR A 45 5.70 14.09 28.62
CA THR A 45 4.46 14.60 28.00
C THR A 45 4.40 14.28 26.51
N PHE A 46 5.53 14.43 25.80
CA PHE A 46 5.62 14.07 24.37
C PHE A 46 5.28 12.59 24.14
N GLU A 47 5.78 11.67 24.96
CA GLU A 47 5.46 10.24 24.85
C GLU A 47 3.97 9.98 25.02
N PHE A 48 3.34 10.58 26.04
CA PHE A 48 1.88 10.48 26.23
C PHE A 48 1.13 11.02 25.00
N ASN A 49 1.52 12.18 24.48
CA ASN A 49 0.90 12.78 23.30
C ASN A 49 1.06 11.90 22.06
N LEU A 50 2.23 11.28 21.86
CA LEU A 50 2.51 10.37 20.76
C LEU A 50 1.67 9.08 20.85
N VAL A 51 1.50 8.51 22.05
CA VAL A 51 0.63 7.34 22.25
C VAL A 51 -0.81 7.66 21.85
N HIS A 52 -1.34 8.80 22.30
CA HIS A 52 -2.69 9.25 21.94
C HIS A 52 -2.83 9.53 20.44
N LEU A 53 -1.83 10.19 19.85
CA LEU A 53 -1.79 10.51 18.43
C LEU A 53 -1.93 9.25 17.56
N ILE A 54 -1.17 8.20 17.86
CA ILE A 54 -1.18 6.97 17.05
C ILE A 54 -2.54 6.26 17.11
N ASP A 55 -3.18 6.19 18.28
CA ASP A 55 -4.56 5.64 18.41
C ASP A 55 -5.58 6.47 17.62
N TYR A 56 -5.49 7.80 17.68
CA TYR A 56 -6.40 8.68 16.94
C TYR A 56 -6.19 8.62 15.43
N LEU A 57 -4.94 8.54 14.96
CA LEU A 57 -4.63 8.39 13.54
C LEU A 57 -5.24 7.11 12.98
N TYR A 58 -5.09 5.97 13.67
CA TYR A 58 -5.71 4.71 13.27
C TYR A 58 -7.23 4.86 13.14
N ARG A 59 -7.89 5.38 14.18
CA ARG A 59 -9.35 5.54 14.20
C ARG A 59 -9.86 6.45 13.09
N ASP A 60 -9.21 7.60 12.89
CA ASP A 60 -9.60 8.53 11.83
C ASP A 60 -9.38 7.92 10.43
N ALA A 61 -8.20 7.33 10.19
CA ALA A 61 -7.85 6.75 8.90
C ALA A 61 -8.78 5.60 8.48
N THR A 62 -9.23 4.76 9.41
CA THR A 62 -10.20 3.69 9.10
C THR A 62 -11.54 4.20 8.57
N THR A 63 -11.91 5.44 8.90
CA THR A 63 -13.14 6.08 8.41
C THR A 63 -12.91 7.05 7.25
N ASN A 64 -11.64 7.44 7.00
CA ASN A 64 -11.24 8.44 6.01
C ASN A 64 -10.50 7.84 4.80
N GLY A 65 -10.86 6.61 4.44
CA GLY A 65 -10.31 5.93 3.26
C GLY A 65 -8.82 5.60 3.38
N GLY A 66 -8.37 5.27 4.58
CA GLY A 66 -7.01 4.79 4.85
C GLY A 66 -5.96 5.90 4.96
N PHE A 67 -6.34 7.14 5.23
CA PHE A 67 -5.41 8.26 5.40
C PHE A 67 -5.85 9.18 6.54
N SER A 68 -4.89 9.64 7.35
CA SER A 68 -5.13 10.67 8.36
C SER A 68 -3.86 11.49 8.64
N THR A 69 -4.05 12.74 9.04
CA THR A 69 -3.04 13.65 9.58
C THR A 69 -3.61 14.33 10.82
N LEU A 70 -2.94 14.21 11.96
CA LEU A 70 -3.41 14.75 13.24
C LEU A 70 -2.23 15.27 14.06
N SER A 71 -2.51 16.18 15.00
CA SER A 71 -1.59 16.49 16.09
C SER A 71 -2.23 16.18 17.44
N SER A 72 -1.39 16.03 18.46
CA SER A 72 -1.79 15.72 19.83
C SER A 72 -0.91 16.47 20.82
N GLY A 73 -1.53 17.08 21.83
CA GLY A 73 -0.85 17.88 22.84
C GLY A 73 -0.71 19.36 22.46
N ASN A 74 0.17 20.06 23.17
CA ASN A 74 0.47 21.47 22.96
C ASN A 74 1.99 21.69 23.02
N TRP A 75 2.46 22.78 22.41
CA TRP A 75 3.85 23.19 22.52
C TRP A 75 4.31 23.28 23.99
N PRO A 76 5.50 22.78 24.36
CA PRO A 76 6.58 22.28 23.48
C PRO A 76 6.54 20.77 23.19
N ASP A 77 5.52 20.04 23.67
CA ASP A 77 5.44 18.57 23.63
C ASP A 77 4.44 18.05 22.57
N GLU A 78 4.01 18.90 21.64
CA GLU A 78 3.05 18.53 20.61
C GLU A 78 3.65 17.50 19.65
N ALA A 79 2.91 16.42 19.40
CA ALA A 79 3.27 15.40 18.43
C ALA A 79 2.44 15.59 17.15
N TYR A 80 3.08 15.49 16.00
CA TYR A 80 2.46 15.53 14.68
C TYR A 80 2.57 14.17 14.02
N GLY A 81 1.53 13.72 13.34
CA GLY A 81 1.56 12.40 12.71
C GLY A 81 0.68 12.27 11.48
N LEU A 82 1.05 11.30 10.67
CA LEU A 82 0.42 10.93 9.41
C LEU A 82 0.43 9.41 9.30
N ILE A 83 -0.70 8.85 8.89
CA ILE A 83 -0.81 7.43 8.55
C ILE A 83 -1.48 7.28 7.19
N MET A 84 -1.03 6.32 6.39
CA MET A 84 -1.58 6.09 5.05
C MET A 84 -1.47 4.63 4.60
N CYS A 85 -2.54 4.08 4.04
CA CYS A 85 -2.52 2.85 3.24
C CYS A 85 -2.17 3.15 1.78
N TYR A 86 -1.49 2.20 1.12
CA TYR A 86 -1.32 2.25 -0.32
C TYR A 86 -2.62 1.81 -1.03
N ASP A 87 -3.06 2.59 -2.02
CA ASP A 87 -4.36 2.48 -2.71
C ASP A 87 -4.48 1.23 -3.60
N GLU A 88 -3.35 0.53 -3.85
CA GLU A 88 -3.34 -0.75 -4.58
C GLU A 88 -3.88 -1.94 -3.78
N TYR A 89 -3.98 -1.81 -2.46
CA TYR A 89 -4.43 -2.88 -1.57
C TYR A 89 -5.93 -2.79 -1.29
N THR A 90 -6.50 -3.92 -0.86
CA THR A 90 -7.91 -4.00 -0.50
C THR A 90 -8.22 -3.18 0.76
N VAL A 91 -9.50 -2.86 0.98
CA VAL A 91 -9.93 -2.16 2.19
C VAL A 91 -9.61 -3.00 3.44
N GLU A 92 -9.76 -4.32 3.33
CA GLU A 92 -9.47 -5.28 4.39
C GLU A 92 -7.97 -5.29 4.73
N ASP A 93 -7.09 -5.37 3.73
CA ASP A 93 -5.63 -5.32 3.93
C ASP A 93 -5.19 -3.96 4.50
N CYS A 94 -5.80 -2.87 4.02
CA CYS A 94 -5.55 -1.54 4.58
C CYS A 94 -5.91 -1.47 6.06
N ILE A 95 -7.14 -1.85 6.44
CA ILE A 95 -7.58 -1.82 7.85
C ILE A 95 -6.72 -2.76 8.71
N SER A 96 -6.37 -3.92 8.18
CA SER A 96 -5.46 -4.87 8.84
C SER A 96 -4.10 -4.23 9.13
N CYS A 97 -3.51 -3.55 8.14
CA CYS A 97 -2.23 -2.87 8.29
C CYS A 97 -2.30 -1.72 9.30
N LEU A 98 -3.30 -0.83 9.20
CA LEU A 98 -3.48 0.28 10.13
C LEU A 98 -3.66 -0.20 11.58
N ARG A 99 -4.27 -1.37 11.79
CA ARG A 99 -4.43 -1.93 13.13
C ARG A 99 -3.11 -2.34 13.77
N ASN A 100 -2.13 -2.73 12.96
CA ASN A 100 -0.80 -3.11 13.44
C ASN A 100 0.04 -1.89 13.81
N THR A 101 -0.23 -0.71 13.24
CA THR A 101 0.53 0.51 13.58
C THR A 101 0.17 1.04 14.97
N THR A 102 0.62 0.35 16.02
CA THR A 102 0.39 0.71 17.42
C THR A 102 1.54 1.52 17.99
N SER A 103 1.29 2.27 19.06
CA SER A 103 2.35 3.00 19.77
C SER A 103 3.37 2.07 20.43
N LEU A 104 2.94 0.88 20.87
CA LEU A 104 3.82 -0.16 21.38
C LEU A 104 4.79 -0.63 20.30
N GLU A 105 4.27 -1.03 19.14
CA GLU A 105 5.09 -1.49 18.03
C GLU A 105 6.02 -0.38 17.51
N ALA A 106 5.50 0.85 17.38
CA ALA A 106 6.31 2.00 17.00
C ALA A 106 7.46 2.26 17.99
N SER A 107 7.26 2.02 19.28
CA SER A 107 8.28 2.17 20.32
C SER A 107 9.29 1.02 20.32
N GLU A 108 8.88 -0.20 19.95
CA GLU A 108 9.78 -1.34 19.75
C GLU A 108 10.67 -1.13 18.51
N ILE A 109 10.09 -0.66 17.41
CA ILE A 109 10.78 -0.41 16.14
C ILE A 109 11.71 0.82 16.23
N CYS A 110 11.23 1.93 16.80
CA CYS A 110 11.97 3.17 16.94
C CYS A 110 12.08 3.61 18.41
N PRO A 111 12.95 2.96 19.22
CA PRO A 111 13.04 3.22 20.65
C PRO A 111 13.24 4.69 20.98
N ARG A 112 12.23 5.26 21.65
CA ARG A 112 12.17 6.64 22.15
C ARG A 112 12.44 7.72 21.12
N SER A 113 12.27 7.45 19.84
CA SER A 113 12.57 8.45 18.81
C SER A 113 11.51 9.55 18.79
N LYS A 114 11.91 10.82 18.64
CA LYS A 114 10.92 11.90 18.43
C LYS A 114 10.39 11.98 17.01
N THR A 115 11.13 11.43 16.04
CA THR A 115 10.74 11.41 14.63
C THR A 115 10.92 10.01 14.09
N ALA A 116 9.90 9.49 13.40
CA ALA A 116 10.02 8.24 12.69
C ALA A 116 9.23 8.20 11.40
N VAL A 117 9.70 7.38 10.47
CA VAL A 117 8.91 6.81 9.38
C VAL A 117 9.00 5.30 9.50
N ILE A 118 7.86 4.61 9.59
CA ILE A 118 7.77 3.16 9.76
C ILE A 118 6.95 2.63 8.59
N TYR A 119 7.57 1.80 7.77
CA TYR A 119 7.00 1.22 6.57
C TYR A 119 6.50 -0.19 6.83
N TYR A 120 5.29 -0.46 6.36
CA TYR A 120 4.68 -1.77 6.29
C TYR A 120 4.39 -2.13 4.84
N ASP A 121 4.00 -3.39 4.59
CA ASP A 121 3.67 -3.85 3.23
C ASP A 121 2.55 -3.04 2.57
N GLN A 122 1.50 -2.69 3.34
CA GLN A 122 0.27 -2.07 2.82
C GLN A 122 0.01 -0.66 3.35
N CYS A 123 0.80 -0.17 4.30
CA CYS A 123 0.63 1.14 4.91
C CYS A 123 1.95 1.68 5.47
N PHE A 124 1.96 2.91 5.96
CA PHE A 124 3.08 3.44 6.73
C PHE A 124 2.61 4.48 7.76
N LEU A 125 3.41 4.63 8.82
CA LEU A 125 3.23 5.63 9.89
C LEU A 125 4.40 6.60 9.86
N ARG A 126 4.12 7.91 9.96
CA ARG A 126 5.14 8.94 10.16
C ARG A 126 4.74 9.84 11.31
N TYR A 127 5.67 10.12 12.22
CA TYR A 127 5.46 11.08 13.31
C TYR A 127 6.71 11.93 13.57
N SER A 128 6.51 13.06 14.24
CA SER A 128 7.54 14.06 14.53
C SER A 128 7.13 14.99 15.68
N ASP A 129 8.09 15.56 16.39
CA ASP A 129 7.90 16.69 17.31
C ASP A 129 7.84 18.06 16.59
N LYS A 130 8.01 18.05 15.27
CA LYS A 130 7.89 19.21 14.39
C LYS A 130 6.83 18.98 13.33
N ASN A 131 5.99 19.99 13.10
CA ASN A 131 4.99 19.97 12.05
C ASN A 131 5.65 19.78 10.67
N PHE A 132 5.26 18.70 9.97
CA PHE A 132 5.72 18.35 8.62
C PHE A 132 4.59 18.33 7.58
N PHE A 133 3.37 18.71 7.94
CA PHE A 133 2.24 18.64 7.02
C PHE A 133 2.46 19.53 5.80
N SER A 134 2.03 19.03 4.63
CA SER A 134 2.18 19.68 3.33
C SER A 134 3.65 19.91 2.91
N GLN A 135 4.62 19.32 3.62
CA GLN A 135 6.05 19.39 3.28
C GLN A 135 6.48 18.07 2.63
N VAL A 136 7.03 18.18 1.41
CA VAL A 136 7.53 17.01 0.68
C VAL A 136 8.71 16.39 1.41
N ASN A 137 8.56 15.13 1.81
CA ASN A 137 9.65 14.29 2.25
C ASN A 137 9.91 13.19 1.22
N SER A 138 11.02 13.38 0.51
CA SER A 138 11.53 12.46 -0.48
C SER A 138 13.00 12.12 -0.17
N HIS A 139 13.42 12.34 1.08
CA HIS A 139 14.77 12.02 1.56
C HIS A 139 14.74 10.75 2.41
N ASP A 140 13.79 10.67 3.33
CA ASP A 140 13.55 9.46 4.10
C ASP A 140 12.92 8.44 3.15
N HIS A 141 13.65 7.35 2.88
CA HIS A 141 13.16 6.32 1.99
C HIS A 141 13.64 4.91 2.33
N TYR A 142 12.83 3.94 1.95
CA TYR A 142 13.18 2.54 1.84
C TYR A 142 12.94 2.10 0.39
N CYS A 143 13.76 1.19 -0.10
CA CYS A 143 13.56 0.61 -1.42
C CYS A 143 13.87 -0.88 -1.42
N SER A 144 13.19 -1.62 -2.28
CA SER A 144 13.43 -3.03 -2.55
C SER A 144 13.15 -3.33 -4.01
N TYR A 145 13.82 -4.33 -4.55
CA TYR A 145 13.71 -4.70 -5.96
C TYR A 145 13.58 -6.21 -6.12
N ASP A 146 13.07 -6.62 -7.28
CA ASP A 146 12.97 -8.02 -7.65
C ASP A 146 14.36 -8.62 -7.89
N THR A 147 14.73 -9.58 -7.05
CA THR A 147 16.00 -10.33 -7.10
C THR A 147 15.86 -11.70 -7.77
N ILE A 148 14.65 -12.09 -8.15
CA ILE A 148 14.32 -13.41 -8.72
C ILE A 148 14.31 -13.33 -10.25
N SER A 149 13.66 -12.30 -10.80
CA SER A 149 13.58 -12.12 -12.25
C SER A 149 14.88 -11.53 -12.83
N PRO A 150 15.23 -11.87 -14.07
CA PRO A 150 16.39 -11.26 -14.73
C PRO A 150 16.16 -9.74 -14.95
N PRO A 151 17.24 -8.94 -15.01
CA PRO A 151 17.14 -7.51 -15.34
C PRO A 151 16.54 -7.26 -16.73
N ILE A 152 15.77 -6.19 -16.89
CA ILE A 152 15.18 -5.75 -18.17
C ILE A 152 16.19 -4.94 -18.98
N ASP A 153 16.00 -4.89 -20.29
CA ASP A 153 16.83 -4.06 -21.16
C ASP A 153 16.55 -2.54 -20.95
N ASP A 154 17.46 -1.69 -21.43
CA ASP A 154 17.37 -0.23 -21.27
C ASP A 154 16.13 0.38 -21.92
N ALA A 155 15.64 -0.19 -23.03
CA ALA A 155 14.44 0.32 -23.70
C ALA A 155 13.19 0.03 -22.86
N SER A 156 13.12 -1.17 -22.27
CA SER A 156 12.09 -1.56 -21.31
C SER A 156 12.14 -0.69 -20.05
N MET A 157 13.33 -0.43 -19.49
CA MET A 157 13.46 0.46 -18.33
C MET A 157 13.06 1.91 -18.65
N LYS A 158 13.46 2.43 -19.82
CA LYS A 158 13.02 3.76 -20.29
C LYS A 158 11.50 3.83 -20.44
N PHE A 159 10.87 2.75 -20.89
CA PHE A 159 9.41 2.66 -20.93
C PHE A 159 8.79 2.71 -19.53
N VAL A 160 9.32 1.94 -18.57
CA VAL A 160 8.88 1.96 -17.16
C VAL A 160 8.97 3.38 -16.57
N ILE A 161 10.10 4.07 -16.77
CA ILE A 161 10.31 5.45 -16.28
C ILE A 161 9.26 6.41 -16.86
N ASN A 162 9.03 6.37 -18.18
CA ASN A 162 8.01 7.20 -18.82
C ASN A 162 6.59 6.87 -18.33
N PHE A 163 6.31 5.59 -18.09
CA PHE A 163 5.02 5.15 -17.59
C PHE A 163 4.76 5.66 -16.17
N ILE A 164 5.75 5.56 -15.27
CA ILE A 164 5.70 6.12 -13.91
C ILE A 164 5.54 7.64 -13.96
N SER A 165 6.23 8.36 -14.84
CA SER A 165 6.09 9.81 -14.97
C SER A 165 4.67 10.23 -15.39
N ASN A 166 4.06 9.51 -16.34
CA ASN A 166 2.67 9.74 -16.75
C ASN A 166 1.69 9.45 -15.60
N LEU A 167 1.88 8.35 -14.86
CA LEU A 167 1.08 8.04 -13.69
C LEU A 167 1.23 9.09 -12.58
N SER A 168 2.42 9.65 -12.43
CA SER A 168 2.69 10.71 -11.45
C SER A 168 1.91 11.98 -11.77
N ALA A 169 1.83 12.35 -13.05
CA ALA A 169 1.00 13.45 -13.50
C ALA A 169 -0.49 13.20 -13.22
N GLU A 170 -0.98 11.99 -13.48
CA GLU A 170 -2.38 11.59 -13.22
C GLU A 170 -2.71 11.55 -11.72
N ALA A 171 -1.88 10.89 -10.92
CA ALA A 171 -2.06 10.76 -9.47
C ALA A 171 -2.19 12.14 -8.82
N SER A 172 -1.34 13.10 -9.21
CA SER A 172 -1.35 14.46 -8.65
C SER A 172 -2.67 15.23 -8.83
N GLN A 173 -3.54 14.80 -9.73
CA GLN A 173 -4.83 15.46 -10.00
C GLN A 173 -6.02 14.72 -9.37
N LYS A 174 -5.80 13.54 -8.78
CA LYS A 174 -6.86 12.72 -8.20
C LYS A 174 -7.05 13.00 -6.70
N PRO A 175 -8.28 12.90 -6.17
CA PRO A 175 -8.55 13.12 -4.74
C PRO A 175 -7.74 12.22 -3.79
N ARG A 176 -7.47 10.98 -4.19
CA ARG A 176 -6.64 10.03 -3.41
C ARG A 176 -5.14 10.18 -3.65
N MET A 177 -4.74 11.07 -4.55
CA MET A 177 -3.37 11.26 -5.00
C MET A 177 -2.67 9.96 -5.46
N ALA A 178 -3.42 9.04 -6.06
CA ALA A 178 -2.94 7.72 -6.46
C ALA A 178 -3.33 7.40 -7.91
N ALA A 179 -2.50 6.62 -8.59
CA ALA A 179 -2.80 6.04 -9.90
C ALA A 179 -2.14 4.66 -10.04
N LEU A 180 -2.94 3.68 -10.46
CA LEU A 180 -2.49 2.33 -10.76
C LEU A 180 -2.97 1.95 -12.16
N LYS A 181 -2.06 1.44 -12.99
CA LYS A 181 -2.37 0.94 -14.33
C LYS A 181 -1.51 -0.27 -14.69
N MET A 182 -2.06 -1.09 -15.57
CA MET A 182 -1.31 -2.12 -16.29
C MET A 182 -1.25 -1.75 -17.77
N MET A 183 -0.08 -1.88 -18.38
CA MET A 183 0.14 -1.64 -19.81
C MET A 183 0.71 -2.88 -20.51
N VAL A 184 0.44 -2.96 -21.82
CA VAL A 184 0.90 -4.02 -22.75
C VAL A 184 0.41 -5.41 -22.35
N LYS A 185 -0.86 -5.77 -22.60
CA LYS A 185 -1.39 -7.14 -22.33
C LYS A 185 -1.01 -7.76 -20.95
N GLY A 186 -0.69 -6.95 -19.93
CA GLY A 186 -0.23 -7.40 -18.61
C GLY A 186 1.29 -7.51 -18.41
N THR A 187 2.11 -7.00 -19.34
CA THR A 187 3.58 -7.07 -19.26
C THR A 187 4.16 -6.11 -18.22
N ILE A 188 3.55 -4.95 -17.96
CA ILE A 188 4.03 -3.99 -16.96
C ILE A 188 2.86 -3.49 -16.12
N SER A 189 2.97 -3.58 -14.81
CA SER A 189 2.08 -2.91 -13.85
C SER A 189 2.86 -1.84 -13.10
N ALA A 190 2.19 -0.72 -12.79
CA ALA A 190 2.75 0.30 -11.92
C ALA A 190 1.68 0.96 -11.07
N SER A 191 2.06 1.28 -9.85
CA SER A 191 1.27 1.97 -8.83
C SER A 191 2.10 3.12 -8.28
N VAL A 192 1.52 4.32 -8.27
CA VAL A 192 2.14 5.50 -7.67
C VAL A 192 1.13 6.20 -6.78
N GLN A 193 1.60 6.75 -5.67
CA GLN A 193 0.75 7.47 -4.73
C GLN A 193 1.52 8.52 -3.94
N CYS A 194 0.87 9.62 -3.60
CA CYS A 194 1.38 10.63 -2.69
C CYS A 194 0.54 10.68 -1.41
N THR A 195 1.11 11.20 -0.34
CA THR A 195 0.33 11.57 0.84
C THR A 195 -0.65 12.71 0.49
N ARG A 196 -1.88 12.60 1.02
CA ARG A 196 -2.99 13.49 0.64
C ARG A 196 -2.89 14.90 1.24
N ASP A 197 -1.91 15.15 2.10
CA ASP A 197 -1.60 16.47 2.67
C ASP A 197 -0.78 17.36 1.72
N LEU A 198 -0.24 16.80 0.64
CA LEU A 198 0.55 17.54 -0.34
C LEU A 198 -0.33 18.34 -1.31
N THR A 199 0.30 19.32 -1.97
CA THR A 199 -0.28 19.95 -3.16
C THR A 199 -0.03 19.06 -4.40
N PRO A 200 -0.79 19.25 -5.51
CA PRO A 200 -0.51 18.55 -6.76
C PRO A 200 0.94 18.71 -7.25
N GLN A 201 1.53 19.89 -7.05
CA GLN A 201 2.94 20.13 -7.39
C GLN A 201 3.89 19.38 -6.46
N GLY A 202 3.61 19.38 -5.14
CA GLY A 202 4.39 18.63 -4.16
C GLY A 202 4.37 17.12 -4.45
N CYS A 203 3.21 16.59 -4.81
CA CYS A 203 3.05 15.19 -5.22
C CYS A 203 3.91 14.85 -6.44
N ARG A 204 3.81 15.64 -7.52
CA ARG A 204 4.64 15.44 -8.72
C ARG A 204 6.13 15.50 -8.39
N LYS A 205 6.55 16.48 -7.58
CA LYS A 205 7.94 16.63 -7.15
C LYS A 205 8.45 15.40 -6.39
N CYS A 206 7.63 14.83 -5.50
CA CYS A 206 8.01 13.64 -4.74
C CYS A 206 8.21 12.43 -5.66
N LEU A 207 7.23 12.14 -6.51
CA LEU A 207 7.27 10.97 -7.40
C LEU A 207 8.37 11.08 -8.47
N GLN A 208 8.57 12.27 -9.03
CA GLN A 208 9.56 12.52 -10.08
C GLN A 208 10.99 12.43 -9.56
N ARG A 209 11.23 12.66 -8.26
CA ARG A 209 12.56 12.54 -7.66
C ARG A 209 13.21 11.19 -7.90
N ALA A 210 12.43 10.11 -7.85
CA ALA A 210 12.96 8.77 -8.07
C ALA A 210 13.67 8.63 -9.42
N ILE A 211 13.13 9.33 -10.42
CA ILE A 211 13.67 9.38 -11.78
C ILE A 211 14.84 10.36 -11.83
N ASP A 212 14.66 11.57 -11.30
CA ASP A 212 15.65 12.65 -11.41
C ASP A 212 16.97 12.36 -10.66
N ASN A 213 16.90 11.56 -9.59
CA ASN A 213 18.07 11.17 -8.78
C ASN A 213 18.60 9.76 -9.10
N ASP A 214 18.06 9.10 -10.12
CA ASP A 214 18.42 7.73 -10.48
C ASP A 214 18.26 6.73 -9.31
N ASP A 215 17.25 6.95 -8.44
CA ASP A 215 17.08 6.18 -7.21
C ASP A 215 16.71 4.71 -7.52
N PHE A 216 16.08 4.43 -8.67
CA PHE A 216 15.81 3.06 -9.12
C PHE A 216 17.11 2.28 -9.35
N SER A 217 18.03 2.84 -10.14
CA SER A 217 19.34 2.25 -10.43
C SER A 217 20.18 2.12 -9.16
N ARG A 218 20.21 3.16 -8.32
CA ARG A 218 20.95 3.12 -7.05
C ARG A 218 20.42 2.05 -6.10
N CYS A 219 19.10 1.84 -6.06
CA CYS A 219 18.49 0.82 -5.21
C CYS A 219 18.89 -0.61 -5.61
N SER A 220 18.99 -0.87 -6.91
CA SER A 220 19.27 -2.20 -7.48
C SER A 220 20.75 -2.47 -7.74
N GLY A 221 21.66 -1.60 -7.28
CA GLY A 221 23.09 -1.76 -7.54
C GLY A 221 23.48 -1.52 -9.01
N ASN A 222 22.85 -0.55 -9.64
CA ASN A 222 22.98 -0.16 -11.05
C ASN A 222 22.41 -1.19 -12.06
N MET A 223 21.37 -1.92 -11.66
CA MET A 223 20.67 -2.88 -12.53
C MET A 223 19.28 -2.38 -12.92
N ASN A 224 18.83 -2.69 -14.12
CA ASN A 224 17.43 -2.46 -14.52
C ASN A 224 16.55 -3.57 -13.93
N ALA A 225 16.20 -3.46 -12.65
CA ALA A 225 15.42 -4.49 -11.98
C ALA A 225 14.02 -4.66 -12.61
N ALA A 226 13.58 -5.91 -12.71
CA ALA A 226 12.27 -6.28 -13.25
C ALA A 226 11.09 -5.78 -12.41
N GLY A 227 11.31 -5.50 -11.14
CA GLY A 227 10.31 -4.95 -10.23
C GLY A 227 10.98 -4.14 -9.15
N MET A 228 10.25 -3.18 -8.60
CA MET A 228 10.75 -2.24 -7.61
C MET A 228 9.61 -1.77 -6.71
N ARG A 229 9.92 -1.55 -5.44
CA ARG A 229 9.15 -0.73 -4.50
C ARG A 229 10.06 0.35 -3.96
N LEU A 230 9.60 1.58 -3.99
CA LEU A 230 10.28 2.75 -3.45
C LEU A 230 9.29 3.53 -2.59
N LEU A 231 9.59 3.58 -1.29
CA LEU A 231 8.74 4.17 -0.26
C LEU A 231 9.47 5.41 0.26
N TYR A 232 8.99 6.60 -0.07
CA TYR A 232 9.43 7.86 0.55
C TYR A 232 8.49 8.26 1.69
N GLY A 233 8.93 9.21 2.53
CA GLY A 233 8.11 9.81 3.59
C GLY A 233 6.88 10.62 3.12
N SER A 234 6.68 10.80 1.81
CA SER A 234 5.52 11.49 1.21
C SER A 234 4.99 10.87 -0.08
N CYS A 235 5.63 9.83 -0.63
CA CYS A 235 5.14 9.17 -1.83
C CYS A 235 5.66 7.73 -1.97
N TYR A 236 4.96 6.98 -2.80
CA TYR A 236 5.11 5.55 -3.01
C TYR A 236 5.16 5.27 -4.51
N ILE A 237 6.10 4.43 -4.92
CA ILE A 237 6.22 3.94 -6.30
C ILE A 237 6.44 2.44 -6.26
N LYS A 238 5.64 1.71 -7.03
CA LYS A 238 5.88 0.30 -7.29
C LYS A 238 5.68 0.03 -8.77
N TYR A 239 6.55 -0.79 -9.34
CA TYR A 239 6.31 -1.40 -10.64
C TYR A 239 6.74 -2.86 -10.63
N GLU A 240 6.08 -3.65 -11.46
CA GLU A 240 6.41 -5.04 -11.71
C GLU A 240 6.32 -5.29 -13.21
N THR A 241 7.32 -5.97 -13.76
CA THR A 241 7.32 -6.44 -15.15
C THR A 241 7.12 -7.95 -15.15
N SER A 242 6.20 -8.42 -15.99
CA SER A 242 5.92 -9.84 -16.13
C SER A 242 7.03 -10.51 -16.94
N TRP A 243 8.00 -11.11 -16.26
CA TRP A 243 8.91 -12.10 -16.85
C TRP A 243 8.25 -13.48 -16.91
N ASN A 244 7.13 -13.62 -17.64
CA ASN A 244 6.58 -14.90 -18.14
C ASN A 244 5.19 -14.74 -18.77
N LEU A 245 5.09 -14.15 -19.97
CA LEU A 245 3.97 -14.43 -20.89
C LEU A 245 4.44 -15.10 -22.21
N ILE A 246 5.68 -15.60 -22.27
CA ILE A 246 6.20 -16.36 -23.42
C ILE A 246 6.64 -17.80 -23.04
N SER A 247 6.71 -18.18 -21.75
CA SER A 247 7.24 -19.51 -21.36
C SER A 247 6.49 -20.33 -20.31
N ILE A 248 5.29 -19.95 -19.83
CA ILE A 248 4.46 -20.86 -19.02
C ILE A 248 2.98 -20.70 -19.33
N ASN A 249 2.54 -21.40 -20.38
CA ASN A 249 1.18 -21.95 -20.42
C ASN A 249 1.08 -23.01 -19.33
N ASN A 250 0.79 -22.58 -18.09
CA ASN A 250 -0.08 -23.26 -17.12
C ASN A 250 0.13 -22.66 -15.73
N SER A 251 -0.99 -22.36 -15.06
CA SER A 251 -1.12 -21.90 -13.67
C SER A 251 -0.59 -20.51 -13.31
N PHE A 252 -1.18 -19.46 -13.87
CA PHE A 252 -1.40 -18.24 -13.08
C PHE A 252 -2.80 -17.71 -13.39
N GLN A 253 -3.70 -17.78 -12.42
CA GLN A 253 -5.01 -17.15 -12.50
C GLN A 253 -4.84 -15.68 -12.08
N PRO A 254 -4.99 -14.69 -12.96
CA PRO A 254 -5.03 -13.30 -12.53
C PRO A 254 -6.27 -13.10 -11.65
N LYS A 255 -6.08 -12.64 -10.41
CA LYS A 255 -7.19 -12.17 -9.57
C LYS A 255 -7.86 -11.02 -10.31
N GLN A 256 -9.08 -11.25 -10.79
CA GLN A 256 -9.91 -10.22 -11.39
C GLN A 256 -10.28 -9.21 -10.29
N TYR A 257 -9.79 -7.98 -10.41
CA TYR A 257 -10.24 -6.86 -9.60
C TYR A 257 -11.65 -6.49 -10.04
N LEU A 258 -12.66 -6.89 -9.25
CA LEU A 258 -14.03 -6.43 -9.42
C LEU A 258 -14.13 -4.99 -8.88
N THR A 259 -14.35 -4.03 -9.76
CA THR A 259 -14.80 -2.69 -9.38
C THR A 259 -16.20 -2.80 -8.76
N ALA A 260 -16.31 -2.62 -7.45
CA ALA A 260 -17.59 -2.57 -6.76
C ALA A 260 -18.34 -1.28 -7.15
N GLY A 261 -19.29 -1.40 -8.07
CA GLY A 261 -20.34 -0.42 -8.29
C GLY A 261 -21.30 -0.40 -7.10
N ARG A 262 -21.63 0.80 -6.61
CA ARG A 262 -22.56 1.06 -5.52
C ARG A 262 -23.97 0.56 -5.90
N VAL A 263 -24.52 -0.42 -5.19
CA VAL A 263 -25.94 -0.82 -5.30
C VAL A 263 -26.68 -0.43 -4.02
N SER A 264 -27.64 0.48 -4.16
CA SER A 264 -28.62 0.83 -3.14
C SER A 264 -29.58 -0.33 -2.89
N SER A 265 -29.85 -0.57 -1.61
CA SER A 265 -30.81 -1.52 -1.07
C SER A 265 -32.18 -1.51 -1.76
N GLY A 266 -32.64 -2.67 -2.22
CA GLY A 266 -34.00 -2.90 -2.67
C GLY A 266 -34.19 -4.38 -3.04
N TRP A 267 -34.84 -5.13 -2.15
CA TRP A 267 -35.27 -6.50 -2.40
C TRP A 267 -36.21 -6.56 -3.60
N LEU A 268 -35.96 -7.47 -4.55
CA LEU A 268 -36.96 -8.22 -5.32
C LEU A 268 -36.26 -9.30 -6.16
N TYR A 269 -36.80 -10.51 -6.13
CA TYR A 269 -36.38 -11.68 -6.89
C TYR A 269 -36.47 -11.42 -8.40
N SER A 270 -35.41 -11.71 -9.16
CA SER A 270 -35.54 -12.02 -10.59
C SER A 270 -34.50 -13.02 -11.07
N THR A 271 -35.01 -14.10 -11.65
CA THR A 271 -34.32 -15.21 -12.32
C THR A 271 -33.36 -14.71 -13.41
N ILE A 272 -32.08 -15.09 -13.35
CA ILE A 272 -31.11 -14.84 -14.42
C ILE A 272 -31.28 -15.94 -15.48
N GLN A 273 -31.73 -15.57 -16.68
CA GLN A 273 -31.61 -16.41 -17.88
C GLN A 273 -30.23 -16.23 -18.50
N TRP A 274 -29.55 -17.35 -18.77
CA TRP A 274 -28.32 -17.40 -19.55
C TRP A 274 -28.69 -17.48 -21.04
N THR A 275 -28.26 -16.50 -21.84
CA THR A 275 -28.25 -16.64 -23.31
C THR A 275 -26.82 -16.89 -23.77
N SER A 276 -26.56 -18.10 -24.27
CA SER A 276 -25.32 -18.48 -24.94
C SER A 276 -25.17 -17.75 -26.27
N PHE A 277 -24.00 -17.17 -26.50
CA PHE A 277 -23.64 -16.51 -27.76
C PHE A 277 -23.22 -17.56 -28.80
N ASP A 278 -23.92 -17.61 -29.94
CA ASP A 278 -23.66 -18.48 -31.09
C ASP A 278 -22.74 -17.74 -32.09
N PRO A 279 -21.55 -18.26 -32.42
CA PRO A 279 -20.55 -17.56 -33.23
C PRO A 279 -20.69 -17.74 -34.75
N SER A 280 -21.88 -18.03 -35.28
CA SER A 280 -22.06 -18.42 -36.70
C SER A 280 -22.78 -17.42 -37.62
N ARG A 281 -22.69 -16.09 -37.38
CA ARG A 281 -23.16 -15.09 -38.36
C ARG A 281 -22.14 -13.96 -38.64
N PRO A 282 -21.86 -13.66 -39.92
CA PRO A 282 -21.02 -12.54 -40.32
C PRO A 282 -21.83 -11.23 -40.44
N ILE A 283 -21.22 -10.18 -39.86
CA ILE A 283 -21.41 -8.71 -39.98
C ILE A 283 -22.84 -8.19 -39.85
#